data_AF-A0A2W5YEX3-F1
#
_entry.id   AF-A0A2W5YEX3-F1
#
_cell.length_a   1.000
_cell.length_b   1.000
_cell.length_c   1.000
_cell.angle_alpha   90.00
_cell.angle_beta   90.00
_cell.angle_gamma   90.00
#
_symmetry.space_group_name_H-M   'P 1'
#
loop_
_entity.id
_entity.type
_entity.pdbx_description
1 polymer ?
#
loop_
_entity_poly.entity_id
_entity_poly.type
_entity_poly.pdbx_seq_one_letter_code
_entity_poly.pdbx_strand_id
1 'polypeptide(L)'
;MSKEASLRQASRHLGDVLDAGADCLVTPRPLCHLNLDLQQPLAAKVVSRQLGLSGAVPSPAPRLALRLDPEQLGMSKHVVRPASVIDWSTAVVAARA
;
A
#
# COMPACT_ATOMS: atom_id res chain seq x y z
N MET A 1 1.61 -7.45 -22.07
CA MET A 1 1.97 -7.92 -20.71
C MET A 1 1.09 -9.11 -20.36
N SER A 2 1.66 -10.22 -19.89
CA SER A 2 0.86 -11.37 -19.44
C SER A 2 0.23 -11.08 -18.07
N LYS A 3 -1.11 -11.11 -18.01
CA LYS A 3 -1.88 -10.85 -16.78
C LYS A 3 -1.52 -11.86 -15.68
N GLU A 4 -1.36 -13.13 -16.03
CA GLU A 4 -1.02 -14.19 -15.08
C GLU A 4 0.38 -13.97 -14.48
N ALA A 5 1.38 -13.68 -15.32
CA ALA A 5 2.73 -13.42 -14.84
C ALA A 5 2.78 -12.21 -13.90
N SER A 6 2.03 -11.14 -14.23
CA SER A 6 1.91 -9.96 -13.38
C SER A 6 1.29 -10.29 -12.02
N LEU A 7 0.20 -11.08 -12.00
CA LEU A 7 -0.47 -11.48 -10.77
C LEU A 7 0.42 -12.37 -9.91
N ARG A 8 1.16 -13.31 -10.50
CA ARG A 8 2.13 -14.14 -9.77
C ARG A 8 3.25 -13.30 -9.15
N GLN A 9 3.80 -12.34 -9.90
CA GLN A 9 4.83 -11.44 -9.39
C GLN A 9 4.32 -10.58 -8.23
N ALA A 10 3.13 -9.98 -8.37
CA ALA A 10 2.51 -9.18 -7.31
C ALA A 10 2.24 -10.03 -6.06
N SER A 11 1.69 -11.23 -6.23
CA SER A 11 1.39 -12.14 -5.13
C SER A 11 2.65 -12.55 -4.37
N ARG A 12 3.74 -12.81 -5.09
CA ARG A 12 5.03 -13.16 -4.47
C ARG A 12 5.58 -12.00 -3.64
N HIS A 13 5.68 -10.80 -4.21
CA HIS A 13 6.22 -9.65 -3.48
C HIS A 13 5.39 -9.28 -2.25
N LEU A 14 4.06 -9.32 -2.35
CA LEU A 14 3.18 -9.09 -1.21
C LEU A 14 3.26 -10.24 -0.18
N GLY A 15 3.46 -11.46 -0.66
CA GLY A 15 3.67 -12.63 0.18
C GLY A 15 4.94 -12.51 1.03
N ASP A 16 6.06 -12.21 0.38
CA ASP A 16 7.38 -12.06 1.01
C ASP A 16 7.36 -10.98 2.11
N VAL A 17 6.66 -9.87 1.88
CA VAL A 17 6.54 -8.75 2.84
C VAL A 17 5.74 -9.16 4.09
N LEU A 18 4.63 -9.88 3.90
CA LEU A 18 3.84 -10.42 5.01
C LEU A 18 4.61 -11.48 5.80
N ASP A 19 5.30 -12.37 5.10
CA ASP A 19 6.06 -13.45 5.73
C ASP A 19 7.27 -12.90 6.51
N ALA A 20 7.78 -11.73 6.12
CA ALA A 20 8.77 -10.95 6.86
C ALA A 20 8.18 -10.14 8.04
N GLY A 21 6.85 -10.14 8.24
CA GLY A 21 6.18 -9.40 9.30
C GLY A 21 6.23 -7.88 9.14
N ALA A 22 6.36 -7.38 7.91
CA ALA A 22 6.47 -5.95 7.65
C ALA A 22 5.08 -5.26 7.61
N ASP A 23 5.01 -4.06 8.18
CA ASP A 23 3.76 -3.29 8.29
C ASP A 23 3.35 -2.61 6.97
N CYS A 24 4.29 -2.38 6.05
CA CYS A 24 4.04 -1.77 4.73
C CYS A 24 5.12 -2.06 3.69
N LEU A 25 4.82 -1.74 2.43
CA LEU A 25 5.75 -1.84 1.30
C LEU A 25 5.94 -0.47 0.64
N VAL A 26 7.19 0.00 0.55
CA VAL A 26 7.50 1.26 -0.13
C VAL A 26 8.04 0.97 -1.52
N THR A 27 7.46 1.60 -2.54
CA THR A 27 7.95 1.45 -3.92
C THR A 27 8.31 2.81 -4.53
N PRO A 28 9.54 3.00 -5.04
CA PRO A 28 9.95 4.27 -5.62
C PRO A 28 9.41 4.51 -7.04
N ARG A 29 8.89 3.46 -7.72
CA ARG A 29 8.32 3.55 -9.05
C ARG A 29 6.79 3.66 -9.00
N PRO A 30 6.18 4.75 -9.47
CA PRO A 30 4.72 4.93 -9.45
C PRO A 30 3.93 3.83 -10.15
N LEU A 31 4.46 3.26 -11.23
CA LEU A 31 3.79 2.15 -11.92
C LEU A 31 3.85 0.84 -11.13
N CYS A 32 4.92 0.62 -10.36
CA CYS A 32 5.01 -0.55 -9.49
C CYS A 32 4.04 -0.44 -8.32
N HIS A 33 3.94 0.77 -7.74
CA HIS A 33 2.94 1.11 -6.74
C HIS A 33 1.53 0.77 -7.24
N LEU A 34 1.14 1.36 -8.37
CA LEU A 34 -0.18 1.20 -8.96
C LEU A 34 -0.48 -0.27 -9.26
N ASN A 35 0.47 -0.99 -9.84
CA ASN A 35 0.28 -2.40 -10.17
C ASN A 35 0.04 -3.24 -8.92
N LEU A 36 0.83 -3.04 -7.85
CA LEU A 36 0.70 -3.80 -6.62
C LEU A 36 -0.60 -3.47 -5.88
N ASP A 37 -0.98 -2.20 -5.82
CA ASP A 37 -2.21 -1.74 -5.15
C ASP A 37 -3.48 -2.25 -5.87
N LEU A 38 -3.56 -2.08 -7.20
CA LEU A 38 -4.71 -2.55 -7.99
C LEU A 38 -4.84 -4.08 -8.01
N GLN A 39 -3.72 -4.80 -7.97
CA GLN A 39 -3.73 -6.26 -8.11
C GLN A 39 -3.98 -7.00 -6.81
N GLN A 40 -3.86 -6.37 -5.62
CA GLN A 40 -4.04 -7.08 -4.34
C GLN A 40 -5.34 -7.90 -4.26
N PRO A 41 -6.52 -7.38 -4.67
CA PRO A 41 -7.77 -8.14 -4.57
C PRO A 41 -7.80 -9.39 -5.46
N LEU A 42 -7.10 -9.36 -6.60
CA LEU A 42 -6.99 -10.50 -7.52
C LEU A 42 -5.87 -11.45 -7.11
N ALA A 43 -4.73 -10.91 -6.67
CA ALA A 43 -3.58 -11.65 -6.17
C ALA A 43 -3.98 -12.50 -4.95
N ALA A 44 -4.74 -11.94 -4.01
CA ALA A 44 -5.23 -12.67 -2.83
C ALA A 44 -6.03 -13.93 -3.20
N LYS A 45 -6.79 -13.88 -4.32
CA LYS A 45 -7.53 -15.04 -4.85
C LYS A 45 -6.59 -16.08 -5.46
N VAL A 46 -5.52 -15.66 -6.13
CA VAL A 46 -4.54 -16.56 -6.75
C VAL A 46 -3.77 -17.37 -5.71
N VAL A 47 -3.40 -16.74 -4.59
CA VAL A 47 -2.64 -17.41 -3.52
C VAL A 47 -3.49 -17.89 -2.35
N SER A 48 -4.83 -17.77 -2.44
CA SER A 48 -5.79 -18.19 -1.41
C SER A 48 -5.43 -17.74 0.01
N ARG A 49 -4.82 -16.56 0.14
CA ARG A 49 -4.47 -15.92 1.41
C ARG A 49 -4.80 -14.44 1.35
N GLN A 50 -5.17 -13.85 2.48
CA GLN A 50 -5.29 -12.40 2.54
C GLN A 50 -3.90 -11.79 2.38
N LEU A 51 -3.74 -10.99 1.33
CA LEU A 51 -2.51 -10.25 1.06
C LEU A 51 -2.57 -8.81 1.60
N GLY A 52 -3.52 -8.50 2.49
CA GLY A 52 -3.95 -7.15 2.94
C GLY A 52 -2.89 -6.30 3.64
N LEU A 53 -1.72 -6.16 3.01
CA LEU A 53 -0.70 -5.19 3.29
C LEU A 53 -1.23 -3.84 2.89
N SER A 54 -1.66 -3.11 3.92
CA SER A 54 -1.83 -1.68 3.92
C SER A 54 -0.63 -0.98 3.27
N GLY A 55 -0.83 -0.49 2.06
CA GLY A 55 0.09 0.40 1.39
C GLY A 55 1.29 -0.30 0.75
N ALA A 56 1.15 -0.63 -0.53
CA ALA A 56 2.16 -0.08 -1.43
C ALA A 56 2.04 1.44 -1.25
N VAL A 57 3.06 2.10 -0.72
CA VAL A 57 3.01 3.55 -0.49
C VAL A 57 3.87 4.22 -1.57
N PRO A 58 3.40 5.24 -2.30
CA PRO A 58 4.22 5.94 -3.28
C PRO A 58 5.17 6.85 -2.50
N SER A 59 6.34 6.33 -2.12
CA SER A 59 7.37 7.01 -1.32
C SER A 59 6.91 8.26 -0.56
N PRO A 60 6.12 8.13 0.53
CA PRO A 60 5.98 9.19 1.50
C PRO A 60 6.75 8.84 2.77
N ALA A 61 7.54 7.77 2.84
CA ALA A 61 8.32 7.45 4.03
C ALA A 61 9.13 8.66 4.56
N PRO A 62 9.77 9.49 3.70
CA PRO A 62 10.37 10.74 4.17
C PRO A 62 9.32 11.78 4.63
N ARG A 63 8.18 11.88 3.94
CA ARG A 63 7.11 12.86 4.21
C ARG A 63 6.26 12.56 5.44
N LEU A 64 6.03 11.28 5.75
CA LEU A 64 5.40 10.81 6.98
C LEU A 64 6.33 11.10 8.18
N ALA A 65 7.64 10.91 8.00
CA ALA A 65 8.65 11.31 8.97
C ALA A 65 8.71 12.85 9.15
N LEU A 66 8.37 13.62 8.12
CA LEU A 66 8.21 15.08 8.17
C LEU A 66 6.83 15.54 8.71
N ARG A 67 5.99 14.63 9.23
CA ARG A 67 4.65 14.92 9.80
C ARG A 67 3.68 15.62 8.84
N LEU A 68 3.73 15.29 7.56
CA LEU A 68 2.73 15.80 6.60
C LEU A 68 1.40 15.05 6.73
N ASP A 69 0.30 15.77 6.57
CA ASP A 69 -1.05 15.23 6.76
C ASP A 69 -1.40 14.12 5.74
N PRO A 70 -2.11 13.04 6.16
CA PRO A 70 -2.49 11.94 5.27
C PRO A 70 -3.31 12.35 4.03
N GLU A 71 -4.09 13.44 4.13
CA GLU A 71 -4.80 14.03 2.99
C GLU A 71 -3.85 14.60 1.93
N GLN A 72 -2.80 15.31 2.36
CA GLN A 72 -1.78 15.88 1.47
C GLN A 72 -0.96 14.78 0.78
N LEU A 73 -0.84 13.61 1.42
CA LEU A 73 -0.17 12.44 0.88
C LEU A 73 -1.07 11.59 -0.04
N GLY A 74 -2.35 11.95 -0.20
CA GLY A 74 -3.29 11.24 -1.05
C GLY A 74 -3.58 9.81 -0.58
N MET A 75 -3.46 9.54 0.72
CA MET A 75 -3.59 8.19 1.29
C MET A 75 -4.97 7.57 1.06
N SER A 76 -6.00 8.40 0.87
CA SER A 76 -7.37 8.00 0.51
C SER A 76 -7.53 7.42 -0.89
N LYS A 77 -6.52 7.52 -1.77
CA LYS A 77 -6.56 7.05 -3.16
C LYS A 77 -6.10 5.61 -3.34
N HIS A 78 -5.61 4.95 -2.28
CA HIS A 78 -5.17 3.55 -2.33
C HIS A 78 -6.37 2.61 -2.37
N VAL A 79 -6.30 1.57 -3.20
CA VAL A 79 -7.29 0.49 -3.26
C VAL A 79 -7.35 -0.26 -1.93
N VAL A 80 -6.19 -0.46 -1.30
CA VAL A 80 -6.12 -1.02 0.05
C VAL A 80 -5.73 0.08 1.04
N ARG A 81 -6.62 0.36 1.99
CA ARG A 81 -6.42 1.40 3.01
C ARG A 81 -5.12 1.17 3.77
N PRO A 82 -4.27 2.19 3.98
CA PRO A 82 -3.04 2.08 4.77
C PRO A 82 -3.35 2.25 6.27
N ALA A 83 -4.10 1.33 6.86
CA ALA A 83 -4.53 1.38 8.26
C ALA A 83 -3.47 0.89 9.26
N SER A 84 -2.48 0.09 8.83
CA SER A 84 -1.39 -0.39 9.70
C SER A 84 -0.33 0.68 10.01
N VAL A 85 -0.17 1.69 9.14
CA VAL A 85 0.92 2.67 9.22
C VAL A 85 0.44 4.02 9.76
N ILE A 86 -0.85 4.30 9.66
CA ILE A 86 -1.45 5.58 10.05
C ILE A 86 -2.59 5.28 11.01
N ASP A 87 -2.46 5.78 12.24
CA ASP A 87 -3.60 5.87 13.14
C ASP A 87 -4.50 7.03 12.68
N TRP A 88 -5.60 6.65 12.02
CA TRP A 88 -6.58 7.58 11.49
C TRP A 88 -7.37 8.31 12.58
N SER A 89 -7.28 7.89 13.85
CA SER A 89 -7.89 8.60 14.99
C SER A 89 -7.04 9.78 15.48
N THR A 90 -5.73 9.74 15.25
CA THR A 90 -4.77 10.79 15.62
C THR A 90 -4.24 11.59 14.44
N ALA A 91 -4.56 11.18 13.20
CA ALA A 91 -4.38 11.99 12.01
C ALA A 91 -5.17 13.31 12.18
N VAL A 92 -4.45 14.38 12.52
CA VAL A 92 -5.02 15.68 12.85
C VAL A 92 -5.85 16.15 11.65
N VAL A 93 -7.17 16.18 11.83
CA VAL A 93 -8.08 16.81 10.88
C VAL A 93 -7.83 18.32 10.99
N ALA A 94 -6.98 18.85 10.12
CA ALA A 94 -6.98 20.28 9.84
C ALA A 94 -8.31 20.60 9.14
N ALA A 95 -9.37 20.73 9.93
CA ALA A 95 -10.60 21.38 9.52
C ALA A 95 -10.21 22.76 9.00
N ARG A 96 -10.53 22.99 7.74
CA ARG A 96 -10.32 24.22 6.97
C ARG A 96 -10.55 25.47 7.83
N ALA A 97 -9.54 26.35 7.86
CA ALA A 97 -9.76 27.79 7.94
C ALA A 97 -9.91 28.34 6.52
#